data_AF-A0A7D3XME3-F1
#
_entry.id   AF-A0A7D3XME3-F1
#
_cell.length_a   1.000
_cell.length_b   1.000
_cell.length_c   1.000
_cell.angle_alpha   90.00
_cell.angle_beta   90.00
_cell.angle_gamma   90.00
#
_symmetry.space_group_name_H-M   'P 1'
#
loop_
_entity.id
_entity.type
_entity.pdbx_description
1 polymer ?
#
loop_
_entity_poly.entity_id
_entity_poly.type
_entity_poly.pdbx_seq_one_letter_code
_entity_poly.pdbx_strand_id
1 'polypeptide(L)'
;MSNNFKEHKTYIKKAEFSYEDIVSYDFKAKLKGSEEIAVLIKGNSLISKTFENKRIGIRATGPLSCLLTYNPSTSDIAFRKIKGKLFFTEDIDISTEQIISKGNVDIDNDIVINGYLSSNSSMVNFNVIQNDIVNVLNHKADLFPSIKMWGEKIAYNDFSNLIVDNSNSSDSSSINAKLEVNFKSFEYQRLLLKRFKATGVYIDNAIKLDYFTADCFDGNISGKLVQKQNSYSSNIWVNSINIQTLFRHYNNWGQKLITSENISGQFKGLITLSFKTNPNDEIDKNSFQLKSDIQIVNGELKGVNQLEKLSKWIKPEELKVIKFDTLKNQISIRNKKIIIPFMDVKSNALSLSLYGVHTFTNNYEYNLKINFSNILKRKFLNSHGNDNMNSNNGYINLYFKIIGKDSNYNIQWINKKAFKEKIDKPETIEPDTLQIKPHKENNTYESATNPKGYKIEWDEFTDTLK
;
A
#
# COMPACT_ATOMS: atom_id res chain seq x y z
N MET A 1 33.86 60.39 28.49
CA MET A 1 32.84 60.78 27.49
C MET A 1 31.53 60.15 27.89
N SER A 2 30.49 60.95 28.15
CA SER A 2 29.16 60.43 28.42
C SER A 2 28.66 59.69 27.18
N ASN A 3 28.21 58.44 27.33
CA ASN A 3 27.69 57.62 26.24
C ASN A 3 26.29 58.13 25.84
N ASN A 4 26.25 59.31 25.23
CA ASN A 4 25.03 60.01 24.78
C ASN A 4 24.31 59.26 23.65
N PHE A 5 24.89 58.15 23.14
CA PHE A 5 24.29 57.32 22.12
C PHE A 5 23.40 56.20 22.66
N LYS A 6 23.42 55.91 23.98
CA LYS A 6 22.52 54.90 24.59
C LYS A 6 21.02 55.22 24.41
N GLU A 7 20.66 56.50 24.29
CA GLU A 7 19.28 56.95 24.11
C GLU A 7 18.94 57.40 22.66
N HIS A 8 19.94 57.45 21.78
CA HIS A 8 19.76 57.95 20.42
C HIS A 8 18.91 56.96 19.60
N LYS A 9 17.88 57.48 18.93
CA LYS A 9 17.01 56.72 18.03
C LYS A 9 17.27 57.18 16.61
N THR A 10 17.79 56.29 15.77
CA THR A 10 17.98 56.56 14.34
C THR A 10 16.88 55.85 13.55
N TYR A 11 16.32 56.53 12.55
CA TYR A 11 15.24 56.03 11.71
C TYR A 11 15.71 55.91 10.27
N ILE A 12 15.53 54.73 9.67
CA ILE A 12 15.76 54.51 8.24
C ILE A 12 14.39 54.56 7.56
N LYS A 13 14.18 55.57 6.69
CA LYS A 13 12.88 55.88 6.07
C LYS A 13 12.43 54.82 5.05
N LYS A 14 13.38 54.17 4.38
CA LYS A 14 13.16 53.07 3.43
C LYS A 14 14.34 52.11 3.56
N ALA A 15 14.06 50.89 3.99
CA ALA A 15 15.00 49.78 4.01
C ALA A 15 14.47 48.71 3.07
N GLU A 16 15.34 48.15 2.25
CA GLU A 16 15.06 47.04 1.36
C GLU A 16 15.92 45.87 1.83
N PHE A 17 15.29 44.73 2.05
CA PHE A 17 15.93 43.47 2.39
C PHE A 17 15.61 42.46 1.28
N SER A 18 16.64 41.99 0.60
CA SER A 18 16.55 40.88 -0.34
C SER A 18 17.33 39.70 0.22
N TYR A 19 16.69 38.54 0.25
CA TYR A 19 17.35 37.27 0.57
C TYR A 19 16.76 36.20 -0.34
N GLU A 20 17.58 35.66 -1.24
CA GLU A 20 17.18 34.68 -2.25
C GLU A 20 15.86 35.07 -2.95
N ASP A 21 14.75 34.46 -2.58
CA ASP A 21 13.42 34.63 -3.18
C ASP A 21 12.49 35.61 -2.41
N ILE A 22 12.99 36.25 -1.35
CA ILE A 22 12.25 37.23 -0.55
C ILE A 22 12.53 38.62 -1.09
N VAL A 23 11.52 39.25 -1.69
CA VAL A 23 11.58 40.67 -2.08
C VAL A 23 10.74 41.48 -1.11
N SER A 24 11.39 42.16 -0.18
CA SER A 24 10.68 42.99 0.79
C SER A 24 10.43 44.40 0.23
N TYR A 25 9.19 44.90 0.37
CA TYR A 25 8.82 46.24 -0.08
C TYR A 25 8.37 47.10 1.11
N ASP A 26 9.03 48.24 1.31
CA ASP A 26 8.67 49.28 2.30
C ASP A 26 8.85 48.93 3.79
N PHE A 27 10.02 48.41 4.16
CA PHE A 27 10.39 48.30 5.57
C PHE A 27 10.93 49.63 6.14
N LYS A 28 10.53 49.94 7.37
CA LYS A 28 11.12 50.98 8.20
C LYS A 28 11.88 50.33 9.35
N ALA A 29 13.13 50.77 9.56
CA ALA A 29 13.96 50.29 10.66
C ALA A 29 14.15 51.41 11.71
N LYS A 30 14.03 51.03 12.98
CA LYS A 30 14.37 51.87 14.12
C LYS A 30 15.49 51.23 14.92
N LEU A 31 16.56 51.99 15.14
CA LEU A 31 17.77 51.57 15.84
C LEU A 31 17.83 52.21 17.22
N LYS A 32 18.28 51.46 18.24
CA LYS A 32 18.56 51.99 19.59
C LYS A 32 19.73 51.23 20.23
N GLY A 33 20.65 51.95 20.88
CA GLY A 33 21.79 51.38 21.60
C GLY A 33 23.11 51.52 20.86
N SER A 34 24.22 51.32 21.58
CA SER A 34 25.60 51.47 21.05
C SER A 34 26.43 50.18 21.12
N GLU A 35 26.18 49.32 22.11
CA GLU A 35 26.91 48.06 22.33
C GLU A 35 26.12 46.85 21.82
N GLU A 36 24.81 46.80 22.11
CA GLU A 36 23.86 45.88 21.48
C GLU A 36 22.77 46.74 20.83
N ILE A 37 22.71 46.71 19.50
CA ILE A 37 21.82 47.55 18.72
C ILE A 37 20.50 46.80 18.54
N ALA A 38 19.44 47.33 19.15
CA ALA A 38 18.08 46.85 18.90
C ALA A 38 17.58 47.39 17.55
N VAL A 39 17.18 46.50 16.64
CA VAL A 39 16.68 46.83 15.31
C VAL A 39 15.23 46.40 15.21
N LEU A 40 14.30 47.36 15.16
CA LEU A 40 12.88 47.10 14.92
C LEU A 40 12.55 47.37 13.46
N ILE A 41 12.21 46.32 12.74
CA ILE A 41 11.85 46.29 11.33
C ILE A 41 10.33 46.13 11.21
N LYS A 42 9.64 47.01 10.47
CA LYS A 42 8.19 46.93 10.22
C LYS A 42 7.85 47.35 8.78
N GLY A 43 7.00 46.59 8.11
CA GLY A 43 6.61 46.86 6.73
C GLY A 43 5.65 45.80 6.18
N ASN A 44 5.39 45.89 4.88
CA ASN A 44 4.73 44.82 4.15
C ASN A 44 5.80 43.91 3.53
N SER A 45 5.59 42.60 3.58
CA SER A 45 6.47 41.63 2.94
C SER A 45 5.78 41.02 1.73
N LEU A 46 6.56 40.80 0.67
CA LEU A 46 6.27 39.86 -0.40
C LEU A 46 7.29 38.73 -0.28
N ILE A 47 6.81 37.50 -0.16
CA ILE A 47 7.64 36.30 -0.14
C ILE A 47 7.16 35.47 -1.33
N SER A 48 8.02 35.22 -2.29
CA SER A 48 7.75 34.30 -3.40
C SER A 48 8.64 33.09 -3.26
N LYS A 49 8.17 31.91 -3.60
CA LYS A 49 9.03 30.73 -3.79
C LYS A 49 8.54 29.97 -5.00
N THR A 50 9.47 29.71 -5.92
CA THR A 50 9.21 28.99 -7.16
C THR A 50 9.98 27.69 -7.20
N PHE A 51 9.30 26.64 -7.62
CA PHE A 51 9.84 25.32 -7.88
C PHE A 51 9.73 25.06 -9.38
N GLU A 52 10.71 25.51 -10.17
CA GLU A 52 10.66 25.47 -11.64
C GLU A 52 10.41 24.05 -12.18
N ASN A 53 11.11 23.05 -11.64
CA ASN A 53 10.95 21.64 -12.03
C ASN A 53 9.54 21.09 -11.74
N LYS A 54 8.86 21.65 -10.74
CA LYS A 54 7.52 21.25 -10.32
C LYS A 54 6.45 22.19 -10.89
N ARG A 55 6.85 23.26 -11.59
CA ARG A 55 5.99 24.33 -12.12
C ARG A 55 4.96 24.83 -11.09
N ILE A 56 5.43 25.02 -9.87
CA ILE A 56 4.67 25.64 -8.78
C ILE A 56 5.39 26.89 -8.33
N GLY A 57 4.65 27.99 -8.21
CA GLY A 57 5.06 29.15 -7.45
C GLY A 57 4.05 29.45 -6.36
N ILE A 58 4.52 29.86 -5.19
CA ILE A 58 3.68 30.37 -4.10
C ILE A 58 4.14 31.79 -3.79
N ARG A 59 3.17 32.71 -3.71
CA ARG A 59 3.38 34.11 -3.37
C ARG A 59 2.60 34.45 -2.11
N ALA A 60 3.29 34.92 -1.08
CA ALA A 60 2.72 35.36 0.19
C ALA A 60 2.91 36.87 0.41
N THR A 61 1.85 37.57 0.78
CA THR A 61 1.88 39.03 1.03
C THR A 61 1.21 39.41 2.34
N GLY A 62 1.71 40.44 3.01
CA GLY A 62 1.07 41.00 4.20
C GLY A 62 2.02 41.73 5.13
N PRO A 63 1.51 42.29 6.24
CA PRO A 63 2.33 42.96 7.22
C PRO A 63 3.24 41.99 7.97
N LEU A 64 4.50 42.41 8.14
CA LEU A 64 5.52 41.71 8.92
C LEU A 64 6.29 42.71 9.79
N SER A 65 6.64 42.26 10.98
CA SER A 65 7.47 42.99 11.92
C SER A 65 8.46 42.07 12.59
N CYS A 66 9.69 42.53 12.75
CA CYS A 66 10.76 41.78 13.37
C CYS A 66 11.56 42.69 14.32
N LEU A 67 11.85 42.20 15.51
CA LEU A 67 12.78 42.80 16.44
C LEU A 67 14.03 41.92 16.50
N LEU A 68 15.16 42.51 16.12
CA LEU A 68 16.47 41.89 16.15
C LEU A 68 17.37 42.62 17.15
N THR A 69 18.40 41.94 17.61
CA THR A 69 19.57 42.56 18.23
C THR A 69 20.80 42.27 17.38
N TYR A 70 21.60 43.29 17.15
CA TYR A 70 22.88 43.19 16.45
C TYR A 70 24.00 43.62 17.41
N ASN A 71 25.01 42.77 17.58
CA ASN A 71 26.21 43.09 18.33
C ASN A 71 27.31 43.49 17.33
N PRO A 72 27.71 44.78 17.25
CA PRO A 72 28.73 45.23 16.31
C PRO A 72 30.11 44.62 16.57
N SER A 73 30.41 44.23 17.81
CA SER A 73 31.71 43.66 18.18
C SER A 73 31.88 42.21 17.73
N THR A 74 30.80 41.41 17.80
CA THR A 74 30.84 40.00 17.37
C THR A 74 30.24 39.78 15.99
N SER A 75 29.57 40.79 15.43
CA SER A 75 28.71 40.70 14.24
C SER A 75 27.53 39.72 14.39
N ASP A 76 27.17 39.34 15.61
CA ASP A 76 26.04 38.45 15.87
C ASP A 76 24.71 39.16 15.65
N ILE A 77 23.79 38.49 14.96
CA ILE A 77 22.39 38.88 14.83
C ILE A 77 21.54 37.85 15.57
N ALA A 78 20.64 38.32 16.43
CA ALA A 78 19.68 37.46 17.10
C ALA A 78 18.26 37.97 16.91
N PHE A 79 17.35 37.07 16.56
CA PHE A 79 15.92 37.30 16.54
C PHE A 79 15.41 37.37 17.98
N ARG A 80 14.68 38.44 18.32
CA ARG A 80 14.05 38.60 19.64
C ARG A 80 12.55 38.43 19.57
N LYS A 81 11.93 38.91 18.48
CA LYS A 81 10.51 38.73 18.22
C LYS A 81 10.25 38.82 16.72
N ILE A 82 9.36 38.00 16.21
CA ILE A 82 8.79 38.14 14.87
C ILE A 82 7.28 38.12 14.99
N LYS A 83 6.59 38.95 14.22
CA LYS A 83 5.12 38.97 14.18
C LYS A 83 4.64 39.40 12.82
N GLY A 84 3.70 38.67 12.24
CA GLY A 84 3.17 38.96 10.92
C GLY A 84 1.90 38.20 10.62
N LYS A 85 1.17 38.67 9.62
CA LYS A 85 0.02 37.96 9.06
C LYS A 85 0.09 38.09 7.56
N LEU A 86 0.34 36.97 6.89
CA LEU A 86 0.50 36.91 5.44
C LEU A 86 -0.65 36.11 4.83
N PHE A 87 -0.98 36.41 3.59
CA PHE A 87 -1.90 35.63 2.76
C PHE A 87 -1.13 35.13 1.56
N PHE A 88 -1.20 33.83 1.30
CA PHE A 88 -0.55 33.22 0.16
C PHE A 88 -1.54 32.74 -0.89
N THR A 89 -1.12 32.85 -2.14
CA THR A 89 -1.80 32.33 -3.32
C THR A 89 -0.75 31.73 -4.25
N GLU A 90 -1.21 31.13 -5.34
CA GLU A 90 -0.37 30.70 -6.44
C GLU A 90 0.37 31.91 -7.03
N ASP A 91 1.60 31.69 -7.49
CA ASP A 91 2.29 32.68 -8.29
C ASP A 91 1.80 32.60 -9.75
N ILE A 92 1.15 33.68 -10.19
CA ILE A 92 0.53 33.81 -11.51
C ILE A 92 1.59 33.62 -12.62
N ASP A 93 2.83 34.01 -12.38
CA ASP A 93 3.90 33.97 -13.39
C ASP A 93 4.34 32.53 -13.73
N ILE A 94 3.98 31.55 -12.88
CA ILE A 94 4.29 30.11 -13.05
C ILE A 94 2.99 29.27 -13.13
N SER A 95 1.80 29.90 -13.10
CA SER A 95 0.54 29.17 -12.93
C SER A 95 0.34 28.11 -14.02
N THR A 96 0.49 26.85 -13.65
CA THR A 96 -0.03 25.72 -14.40
C THR A 96 -1.46 25.51 -13.93
N GLU A 97 -2.43 25.54 -14.85
CA GLU A 97 -3.88 25.45 -14.57
C GLU A 97 -4.35 24.09 -13.99
N GLN A 98 -3.61 23.48 -13.05
CA GLN A 98 -3.94 22.16 -12.49
C GLN A 98 -3.95 22.11 -10.96
N ILE A 99 -3.23 23.00 -10.26
CA ILE A 99 -3.19 23.02 -8.79
C ILE A 99 -3.33 24.46 -8.29
N ILE A 100 -4.41 24.69 -7.54
CA ILE A 100 -4.73 25.93 -6.84
C ILE A 100 -4.28 25.75 -5.37
N SER A 101 -3.57 26.71 -4.81
CA SER A 101 -3.13 26.78 -3.41
C SER A 101 -3.38 28.16 -2.83
N LYS A 102 -4.16 28.24 -1.76
CA LYS A 102 -4.44 29.52 -1.06
C LYS A 102 -4.50 29.33 0.45
N GLY A 103 -4.17 30.39 1.18
CA GLY A 103 -4.29 30.39 2.62
C GLY A 103 -3.65 31.59 3.31
N ASN A 104 -3.38 31.43 4.60
CA ASN A 104 -2.76 32.44 5.45
C ASN A 104 -1.64 31.86 6.30
N VAL A 105 -0.69 32.72 6.65
CA VAL A 105 0.41 32.47 7.58
C VAL A 105 0.28 33.47 8.73
N ASP A 106 0.02 32.98 9.93
CA ASP A 106 0.08 33.77 11.15
C ASP A 106 1.43 33.50 11.84
N ILE A 107 2.16 34.58 12.15
CA ILE A 107 3.50 34.53 12.75
C ILE A 107 3.45 35.32 14.06
N ASP A 108 3.84 34.72 15.17
CA ASP A 108 4.14 35.39 16.44
C ASP A 108 5.24 34.60 17.17
N ASN A 109 4.94 33.95 18.30
CA ASN A 109 5.86 32.99 18.93
C ASN A 109 5.96 31.67 18.13
N ASP A 110 4.92 31.34 17.38
CA ASP A 110 4.82 30.17 16.52
C ASP A 110 4.51 30.63 15.09
N ILE A 111 4.76 29.78 14.10
CA ILE A 111 4.23 29.93 12.73
C ILE A 111 3.06 28.97 12.57
N VAL A 112 1.90 29.50 12.19
CA VAL A 112 0.70 28.73 11.84
C VAL A 112 0.31 29.03 10.40
N ILE A 113 0.36 28.00 9.56
CA ILE A 113 -0.05 28.06 8.16
C ILE A 113 -1.37 27.31 8.03
N ASN A 114 -2.40 27.98 7.50
CA ASN A 114 -3.67 27.35 7.17
C ASN A 114 -3.97 27.59 5.70
N GLY A 115 -4.47 26.57 5.02
CA GLY A 115 -4.84 26.74 3.62
C GLY A 115 -5.44 25.49 3.03
N TYR A 116 -5.57 25.52 1.71
CA TYR A 116 -5.96 24.36 0.93
C TYR A 116 -5.15 24.28 -0.36
N LEU A 117 -4.97 23.05 -0.84
CA LEU A 117 -4.57 22.74 -2.20
C LEU A 117 -5.77 22.09 -2.90
N SER A 118 -6.10 22.51 -4.11
CA SER A 118 -7.15 21.90 -4.91
C SER A 118 -6.68 21.63 -6.32
N SER A 119 -7.01 20.46 -6.83
CA SER A 119 -6.85 20.04 -8.22
C SER A 119 -8.22 19.76 -8.83
N ASN A 120 -8.25 19.19 -10.04
CA ASN A 120 -9.49 18.77 -10.69
C ASN A 120 -10.31 17.75 -9.88
N SER A 121 -9.66 16.85 -9.14
CA SER A 121 -10.34 15.73 -8.46
C SER A 121 -10.09 15.64 -6.96
N SER A 122 -9.24 16.53 -6.43
CA SER A 122 -8.82 16.54 -5.03
C SER A 122 -8.94 17.91 -4.39
N MET A 123 -9.33 17.94 -3.12
CA MET A 123 -9.26 19.13 -2.29
C MET A 123 -8.68 18.75 -0.93
N VAL A 124 -7.52 19.31 -0.63
CA VAL A 124 -6.70 19.03 0.54
C VAL A 124 -6.61 20.29 1.38
N ASN A 125 -7.34 20.35 2.48
CA ASN A 125 -7.11 21.35 3.50
C ASN A 125 -5.87 20.95 4.30
N PHE A 126 -5.11 21.94 4.76
CA PHE A 126 -3.94 21.69 5.57
C PHE A 126 -3.75 22.74 6.67
N ASN A 127 -3.08 22.30 7.73
CA ASN A 127 -2.60 23.12 8.82
C ASN A 127 -1.16 22.73 9.13
N VAL A 128 -0.25 23.70 9.17
CA VAL A 128 1.15 23.51 9.53
C VAL A 128 1.46 24.37 10.73
N ILE A 129 2.03 23.79 11.78
CA ILE A 129 2.40 24.51 12.99
C ILE A 129 3.88 24.26 13.30
N GLN A 130 4.68 25.31 13.30
CA GLN A 130 6.03 25.32 13.86
C GLN A 130 6.02 26.13 15.14
N ASN A 131 6.34 25.48 16.26
CA ASN A 131 6.43 26.16 17.55
C ASN A 131 7.78 26.86 17.71
N ASP A 132 7.82 27.90 18.54
CA ASP A 132 9.06 28.53 19.00
C ASP A 132 9.97 29.02 17.86
N ILE A 133 9.36 29.77 16.93
CA ILE A 133 10.04 30.22 15.72
C ILE A 133 11.27 31.08 16.04
N VAL A 134 11.26 31.81 17.15
CA VAL A 134 12.39 32.65 17.55
C VAL A 134 13.62 31.79 17.88
N ASN A 135 13.46 30.68 18.59
CA ASN A 135 14.60 29.79 18.84
C ASN A 135 15.03 29.03 17.59
N VAL A 136 14.10 28.66 16.71
CA VAL A 136 14.44 28.07 15.40
C VAL A 136 15.28 29.02 14.55
N LEU A 137 14.85 30.29 14.41
CA LEU A 137 15.58 31.33 13.67
C LEU A 137 16.95 31.67 14.28
N ASN A 138 17.13 31.40 15.57
CA ASN A 138 18.41 31.59 16.27
C ASN A 138 19.24 30.30 16.36
N HIS A 139 18.86 29.22 15.67
CA HIS A 139 19.55 27.92 15.71
C HIS A 139 19.66 27.31 17.12
N LYS A 140 18.68 27.60 17.99
CA LYS A 140 18.57 27.05 19.36
C LYS A 140 17.54 25.92 19.47
N ALA A 141 16.76 25.71 18.42
CA ALA A 141 15.77 24.64 18.31
C ALA A 141 15.71 24.16 16.86
N ASP A 142 15.30 22.91 16.66
CA ASP A 142 15.16 22.32 15.34
C ASP A 142 13.84 22.74 14.66
N LEU A 143 13.88 22.86 13.33
CA LEU A 143 12.67 22.95 12.52
C LEU A 143 11.98 21.58 12.50
N PHE A 144 10.83 21.47 13.16
CA PHE A 144 10.09 20.23 13.30
C PHE A 144 8.56 20.46 13.32
N PRO A 145 7.99 20.95 12.20
CA PRO A 145 6.58 21.32 12.17
C PRO A 145 5.64 20.12 12.31
N SER A 146 4.45 20.38 12.83
CA SER A 146 3.31 19.46 12.76
C SER A 146 2.44 19.80 11.57
N ILE A 147 2.29 18.86 10.64
CA ILE A 147 1.54 19.00 9.40
C ILE A 147 0.28 18.13 9.51
N LYS A 148 -0.89 18.76 9.40
CA LYS A 148 -2.19 18.10 9.33
C LYS A 148 -2.80 18.31 7.96
N MET A 149 -3.34 17.24 7.35
CA MET A 149 -4.02 17.30 6.05
C MET A 149 -5.36 16.58 6.10
N TRP A 150 -6.42 17.18 5.56
CA TRP A 150 -7.74 16.58 5.53
C TRP A 150 -8.61 17.03 4.36
N GLY A 151 -9.58 16.20 3.99
CA GLY A 151 -10.51 16.51 2.91
C GLY A 151 -11.48 15.39 2.56
N GLU A 152 -12.34 15.66 1.58
CA GLU A 152 -13.30 14.68 1.06
C GLU A 152 -12.60 13.61 0.22
N LYS A 153 -11.77 14.05 -0.73
CA LYS A 153 -11.07 13.17 -1.67
C LYS A 153 -9.67 13.69 -1.94
N ILE A 154 -8.72 12.75 -1.98
CA ILE A 154 -7.39 12.95 -2.52
C ILE A 154 -7.03 11.80 -3.46
N ALA A 155 -6.56 12.14 -4.65
CA ALA A 155 -5.97 11.22 -5.60
C ALA A 155 -4.47 11.47 -5.68
N TYR A 156 -3.66 10.44 -5.45
CA TYR A 156 -2.20 10.55 -5.48
C TYR A 156 -1.68 11.12 -6.81
N ASN A 157 -2.28 10.70 -7.93
CA ASN A 157 -1.89 11.14 -9.27
C ASN A 157 -2.07 12.65 -9.49
N ASP A 158 -2.94 13.31 -8.72
CA ASP A 158 -3.12 14.76 -8.83
C ASP A 158 -1.91 15.53 -8.29
N PHE A 159 -1.10 14.89 -7.43
CA PHE A 159 0.02 15.53 -6.73
C PHE A 159 1.35 14.78 -6.91
N SER A 160 1.39 13.69 -7.68
CA SER A 160 2.60 12.85 -7.83
C SER A 160 3.80 13.64 -8.37
N ASN A 161 3.55 14.58 -9.29
CA ASN A 161 4.60 15.44 -9.86
C ASN A 161 5.22 16.40 -8.83
N LEU A 162 4.55 16.65 -7.69
CA LEU A 162 5.08 17.48 -6.61
C LEU A 162 6.01 16.69 -5.69
N ILE A 163 5.84 15.36 -5.68
CA ILE A 163 6.51 14.43 -4.78
C ILE A 163 7.76 13.83 -5.45
N VAL A 164 7.73 13.63 -6.77
CA VAL A 164 8.87 13.06 -7.51
C VAL A 164 9.94 14.13 -7.76
N ASP A 165 11.02 14.07 -6.98
CA ASP A 165 12.24 14.86 -7.23
C ASP A 165 13.07 14.19 -8.34
N ASN A 166 12.97 14.72 -9.57
CA ASN A 166 13.82 14.32 -10.69
C ASN A 166 15.17 15.07 -10.76
N SER A 167 15.51 15.88 -9.75
CA SER A 167 16.72 16.70 -9.74
C SER A 167 17.76 16.22 -8.72
N ASN A 168 19.01 16.09 -9.17
CA ASN A 168 20.23 16.04 -8.33
C ASN A 168 20.50 17.40 -7.63
N SER A 169 19.45 18.13 -7.25
CA SER A 169 19.55 19.44 -6.62
C SER A 169 20.12 19.27 -5.21
N SER A 170 21.30 19.84 -4.98
CA SER A 170 22.04 19.90 -3.72
C SER A 170 21.32 20.67 -2.59
N ASP A 171 20.15 21.25 -2.85
CA ASP A 171 19.41 22.13 -1.94
C ASP A 171 18.28 21.44 -1.17
N SER A 172 18.35 20.11 -0.99
CA SER A 172 17.39 19.42 -0.11
C SER A 172 17.77 19.66 1.35
N SER A 173 17.40 20.82 1.90
CA SER A 173 17.25 20.92 3.36
C SER A 173 16.20 19.88 3.78
N SER A 174 16.66 18.80 4.42
CA SER A 174 15.78 17.75 4.90
C SER A 174 14.95 18.30 6.06
N ILE A 175 13.69 18.65 5.79
CA ILE A 175 12.75 19.03 6.84
C ILE A 175 12.34 17.76 7.57
N ASN A 176 12.41 17.78 8.89
CA ASN A 176 11.81 16.75 9.73
C ASN A 176 10.40 17.23 10.13
N ALA A 177 9.37 16.40 10.10
CA ALA A 177 8.00 16.83 10.42
C ALA A 177 7.14 15.72 11.04
N LYS A 178 6.14 16.10 11.83
CA LYS A 178 5.03 15.22 12.23
C LYS A 178 3.91 15.31 11.20
N LEU A 179 3.27 14.18 10.92
CA LEU A 179 2.22 14.05 9.91
C LEU A 179 0.93 13.50 10.56
N GLU A 180 -0.19 14.16 10.27
CA GLU A 180 -1.54 13.66 10.53
C GLU A 180 -2.38 13.83 9.27
N VAL A 181 -3.02 12.74 8.83
CA VAL A 181 -3.76 12.69 7.58
C VAL A 181 -5.14 12.12 7.82
N ASN A 182 -6.18 12.75 7.28
CA ASN A 182 -7.57 12.32 7.43
C ASN A 182 -8.42 12.64 6.18
N PHE A 183 -8.66 11.64 5.34
CA PHE A 183 -9.47 11.77 4.13
C PHE A 183 -10.64 10.81 4.12
N LYS A 184 -11.80 11.26 3.63
CA LYS A 184 -12.93 10.33 3.42
C LYS A 184 -12.66 9.36 2.27
N SER A 185 -11.89 9.77 1.26
CA SER A 185 -11.48 8.97 0.11
C SER A 185 -10.03 9.25 -0.26
N PHE A 186 -9.20 8.20 -0.30
CA PHE A 186 -7.82 8.23 -0.78
C PHE A 186 -7.67 7.26 -1.94
N GLU A 187 -7.22 7.76 -3.09
CA GLU A 187 -7.03 6.99 -4.32
C GLU A 187 -5.54 6.91 -4.66
N TYR A 188 -5.02 5.68 -4.76
CA TYR A 188 -3.67 5.41 -5.24
C TYR A 188 -3.72 4.37 -6.36
N GLN A 189 -3.40 4.79 -7.59
CA GLN A 189 -3.60 3.98 -8.79
C GLN A 189 -5.04 3.46 -8.86
N ARG A 190 -5.24 2.14 -8.79
CA ARG A 190 -6.57 1.51 -8.75
C ARG A 190 -7.12 1.34 -7.34
N LEU A 191 -6.27 1.43 -6.31
CA LEU A 191 -6.67 1.22 -4.93
C LEU A 191 -7.48 2.41 -4.41
N LEU A 192 -8.70 2.13 -3.96
CA LEU A 192 -9.57 3.07 -3.28
C LEU A 192 -9.64 2.74 -1.79
N LEU A 193 -9.20 3.67 -0.95
CA LEU A 193 -9.26 3.59 0.50
C LEU A 193 -10.28 4.61 1.03
N LYS A 194 -11.32 4.14 1.71
CA LYS A 194 -12.32 4.99 2.35
C LYS A 194 -11.95 5.24 3.82
N ARG A 195 -12.36 6.39 4.35
CA ARG A 195 -12.10 6.82 5.74
C ARG A 195 -10.62 6.64 6.12
N PHE A 196 -9.73 7.02 5.21
CA PHE A 196 -8.28 6.89 5.36
C PHE A 196 -7.78 7.86 6.43
N LYS A 197 -7.15 7.32 7.47
CA LYS A 197 -6.48 8.10 8.51
C LYS A 197 -5.08 7.57 8.70
N ALA A 198 -4.12 8.46 8.87
CA ALA A 198 -2.74 8.08 9.16
C ALA A 198 -2.06 9.10 10.08
N THR A 199 -1.14 8.61 10.91
CA THR A 199 -0.26 9.41 11.75
C THR A 199 1.17 8.91 11.61
N GLY A 200 2.12 9.83 11.55
CA GLY A 200 3.52 9.47 11.38
C GLY A 200 4.47 10.64 11.41
N VAL A 201 5.64 10.43 10.83
CA VAL A 201 6.70 11.42 10.71
C VAL A 201 7.35 11.35 9.32
N TYR A 202 7.89 12.47 8.90
CA TYR A 202 8.85 12.55 7.80
C TYR A 202 10.20 12.92 8.41
N ILE A 203 11.18 12.01 8.36
CA ILE A 203 12.52 12.20 8.94
C ILE A 203 13.54 11.56 8.01
N ASP A 204 14.68 12.21 7.78
CA ASP A 204 15.79 11.70 6.97
C ASP A 204 15.33 11.23 5.56
N ASN A 205 14.47 12.03 4.92
CA ASN A 205 13.86 11.73 3.63
C ASN A 205 13.07 10.41 3.59
N ALA A 206 12.54 9.99 4.74
CA ALA A 206 11.68 8.82 4.87
C ALA A 206 10.34 9.18 5.51
N ILE A 207 9.25 8.73 4.90
CA ILE A 207 7.92 8.74 5.51
C ILE A 207 7.78 7.49 6.37
N LYS A 208 7.52 7.67 7.66
CA LYS A 208 7.17 6.60 8.58
C LYS A 208 5.79 6.84 9.14
N LEU A 209 4.82 6.05 8.72
CA LEU A 209 3.48 6.01 9.31
C LEU A 209 3.49 4.99 10.45
N ASP A 210 3.44 5.48 11.69
CA ASP A 210 3.36 4.64 12.89
C ASP A 210 2.02 3.92 13.00
N TYR A 211 0.98 4.48 12.37
CA TYR A 211 -0.34 3.89 12.26
C TYR A 211 -1.11 4.47 11.07
N PHE A 212 -1.80 3.63 10.32
CA PHE A 212 -2.85 4.02 9.39
C PHE A 212 -4.07 3.10 9.54
N THR A 213 -5.25 3.58 9.13
CA THR A 213 -6.49 2.81 9.00
C THR A 213 -7.25 3.24 7.77
N ALA A 214 -7.94 2.31 7.12
CA ALA A 214 -8.85 2.59 6.02
C ALA A 214 -9.81 1.42 5.79
N ASP A 215 -10.91 1.71 5.10
CA ASP A 215 -11.81 0.69 4.59
C ASP A 215 -11.58 0.46 3.11
N CYS A 216 -11.49 -0.80 2.73
CA CYS A 216 -11.35 -1.23 1.35
C CYS A 216 -12.01 -2.59 1.18
N PHE A 217 -12.46 -2.91 -0.03
CA PHE A 217 -13.02 -4.23 -0.38
C PHE A 217 -14.04 -4.78 0.64
N ASP A 218 -14.96 -3.92 1.10
CA ASP A 218 -16.01 -4.21 2.09
C ASP A 218 -15.51 -4.61 3.49
N GLY A 219 -14.22 -4.42 3.77
CA GLY A 219 -13.61 -4.63 5.08
C GLY A 219 -12.77 -3.44 5.52
N ASN A 220 -11.91 -3.68 6.49
CA ASN A 220 -11.01 -2.67 7.05
C ASN A 220 -9.57 -3.18 7.08
N ILE A 221 -8.64 -2.25 6.86
CA ILE A 221 -7.20 -2.46 7.02
C ILE A 221 -6.66 -1.44 8.02
N SER A 222 -5.66 -1.88 8.79
CA SER A 222 -4.82 -0.99 9.59
C SER A 222 -3.37 -1.43 9.47
N GLY A 223 -2.42 -0.54 9.73
CA GLY A 223 -1.03 -0.91 9.50
C GLY A 223 0.01 0.14 9.84
N LYS A 224 1.24 -0.21 9.52
CA LYS A 224 2.41 0.67 9.56
C LYS A 224 3.06 0.69 8.20
N LEU A 225 3.58 1.83 7.78
CA LEU A 225 4.26 1.98 6.50
C LEU A 225 5.59 2.71 6.72
N VAL A 226 6.64 2.25 6.06
CA VAL A 226 7.89 2.98 5.91
C VAL A 226 8.16 3.11 4.43
N GLN A 227 8.32 4.34 3.96
CA GLN A 227 8.79 4.67 2.63
C GLN A 227 10.09 5.46 2.75
N LYS A 228 11.15 4.97 2.11
CA LYS A 228 12.45 5.66 2.04
C LYS A 228 12.88 5.64 0.58
N GLN A 229 13.03 6.83 -0.02
CA GLN A 229 13.23 6.97 -1.47
C GLN A 229 12.15 6.19 -2.24
N ASN A 230 12.52 5.28 -3.14
CA ASN A 230 11.58 4.45 -3.88
C ASN A 230 11.26 3.11 -3.20
N SER A 231 11.72 2.87 -1.97
CA SER A 231 11.51 1.60 -1.25
C SER A 231 10.37 1.73 -0.25
N TYR A 232 9.49 0.74 -0.24
CA TYR A 232 8.31 0.64 0.62
C TYR A 232 8.36 -0.64 1.45
N SER A 233 7.98 -0.55 2.71
CA SER A 233 7.76 -1.70 3.59
C SER A 233 6.53 -1.45 4.47
N SER A 234 5.68 -2.45 4.61
CA SER A 234 4.42 -2.32 5.34
C SER A 234 4.04 -3.58 6.09
N ASN A 235 3.46 -3.40 7.28
CA ASN A 235 2.75 -4.43 8.02
C ASN A 235 1.29 -4.03 8.09
N ILE A 236 0.40 -4.86 7.57
CA ILE A 236 -1.01 -4.55 7.36
C ILE A 236 -1.86 -5.64 8.04
N TRP A 237 -2.59 -5.26 9.07
CA TRP A 237 -3.66 -6.07 9.64
C TRP A 237 -4.91 -5.89 8.80
N VAL A 238 -5.46 -7.02 8.39
CA VAL A 238 -6.63 -7.08 7.52
C VAL A 238 -7.77 -7.71 8.28
N ASN A 239 -8.92 -7.03 8.28
CA ASN A 239 -10.13 -7.53 8.92
C ASN A 239 -11.31 -7.52 7.96
N SER A 240 -11.78 -8.72 7.62
CA SER A 240 -13.03 -8.98 6.90
C SER A 240 -13.07 -8.36 5.50
N ILE A 241 -12.00 -8.53 4.74
CA ILE A 241 -11.98 -8.16 3.32
C ILE A 241 -12.79 -9.17 2.52
N ASN A 242 -13.73 -8.69 1.72
CA ASN A 242 -14.52 -9.53 0.84
C ASN A 242 -13.68 -9.97 -0.36
N ILE A 243 -13.40 -11.27 -0.44
CA ILE A 243 -12.59 -11.87 -1.50
C ILE A 243 -13.23 -11.67 -2.88
N GLN A 244 -14.55 -11.77 -2.99
CA GLN A 244 -15.26 -11.57 -4.24
C GLN A 244 -15.07 -10.14 -4.76
N THR A 245 -15.20 -9.15 -3.87
CA THR A 245 -15.00 -7.73 -4.20
C THR A 245 -13.55 -7.46 -4.61
N LEU A 246 -12.58 -8.04 -3.90
CA LEU A 246 -11.16 -7.96 -4.23
C LEU A 246 -10.87 -8.54 -5.64
N PHE A 247 -11.37 -9.74 -5.93
CA PHE A 247 -11.21 -10.41 -7.23
C PHE A 247 -11.78 -9.56 -8.36
N ARG A 248 -13.01 -9.07 -8.19
CA ARG A 248 -13.68 -8.23 -9.19
C ARG A 248 -12.91 -6.94 -9.44
N HIS A 249 -12.43 -6.29 -8.39
CA HIS A 249 -11.69 -5.02 -8.49
C HIS A 249 -10.42 -5.13 -9.35
N TYR A 250 -9.68 -6.23 -9.20
CA TYR A 250 -8.47 -6.50 -10.00
C TYR A 250 -8.74 -7.30 -11.28
N ASN A 251 -9.99 -7.32 -11.76
CA ASN A 251 -10.39 -8.04 -12.97
C ASN A 251 -9.93 -9.50 -12.97
N ASN A 252 -10.10 -10.19 -11.83
CA ASN A 252 -9.68 -11.56 -11.58
C ASN A 252 -8.18 -11.82 -11.83
N TRP A 253 -7.34 -10.77 -11.82
CA TRP A 253 -5.93 -10.81 -12.23
C TRP A 253 -5.72 -11.42 -13.63
N GLY A 254 -6.73 -11.31 -14.51
CA GLY A 254 -6.69 -11.85 -15.88
C GLY A 254 -6.96 -13.35 -16.00
N GLN A 255 -7.22 -14.07 -14.89
CA GLN A 255 -7.55 -15.49 -14.95
C GLN A 255 -9.03 -15.72 -15.30
N LYS A 256 -9.32 -16.84 -15.98
CA LYS A 256 -10.68 -17.24 -16.37
C LYS A 256 -11.20 -18.49 -15.65
N LEU A 257 -10.32 -19.26 -15.02
CA LEU A 257 -10.68 -20.53 -14.38
C LEU A 257 -11.48 -20.31 -13.09
N ILE A 258 -11.01 -19.43 -12.22
CA ILE A 258 -11.65 -19.06 -10.97
C ILE A 258 -11.78 -17.53 -10.96
N THR A 259 -13.02 -17.06 -11.02
CA THR A 259 -13.36 -15.64 -11.06
C THR A 259 -14.11 -15.20 -9.81
N SER A 260 -14.37 -13.89 -9.68
CA SER A 260 -15.25 -13.33 -8.64
C SER A 260 -16.64 -13.97 -8.61
N GLU A 261 -17.11 -14.57 -9.70
CA GLU A 261 -18.41 -15.26 -9.71
C GLU A 261 -18.32 -16.67 -9.13
N ASN A 262 -17.10 -17.22 -9.05
CA ASN A 262 -16.86 -18.56 -8.53
C ASN A 262 -16.48 -18.58 -7.06
N ILE A 263 -16.07 -17.46 -6.46
CA ILE A 263 -15.56 -17.47 -5.08
C ILE A 263 -16.21 -16.41 -4.21
N SER A 264 -16.37 -16.76 -2.94
CA SER A 264 -16.77 -15.84 -1.89
C SER A 264 -16.05 -16.20 -0.58
N GLY A 265 -16.02 -15.25 0.35
CA GLY A 265 -15.41 -15.44 1.67
C GLY A 265 -14.87 -14.14 2.23
N GLN A 266 -14.58 -14.16 3.53
CA GLN A 266 -14.04 -13.03 4.27
C GLN A 266 -12.60 -13.32 4.68
N PHE A 267 -11.67 -12.53 4.16
CA PHE A 267 -10.25 -12.61 4.46
C PHE A 267 -9.91 -11.79 5.71
N LYS A 268 -9.19 -12.42 6.64
CA LYS A 268 -8.57 -11.82 7.82
C LYS A 268 -7.11 -12.26 7.87
N GLY A 269 -6.23 -11.42 8.37
CA GLY A 269 -4.82 -11.79 8.40
C GLY A 269 -3.85 -10.66 8.71
N LEU A 270 -2.58 -11.00 8.69
CA LEU A 270 -1.46 -10.07 8.74
C LEU A 270 -0.68 -10.20 7.44
N ILE A 271 -0.50 -9.09 6.73
CA ILE A 271 0.33 -8.99 5.53
C ILE A 271 1.59 -8.20 5.87
N THR A 272 2.75 -8.81 5.70
CA THR A 272 4.03 -8.10 5.63
C THR A 272 4.45 -8.03 4.17
N LEU A 273 4.69 -6.83 3.66
CA LEU A 273 5.11 -6.61 2.28
C LEU A 273 6.25 -5.62 2.17
N SER A 274 7.03 -5.76 1.09
CA SER A 274 8.04 -4.79 0.70
C SER A 274 8.18 -4.76 -0.81
N PHE A 275 8.39 -3.58 -1.39
CA PHE A 275 8.63 -3.41 -2.82
C PHE A 275 9.36 -2.11 -3.08
N LYS A 276 9.86 -1.96 -4.31
CA LYS A 276 10.41 -0.72 -4.84
C LYS A 276 9.57 -0.24 -6.00
N THR A 277 9.58 1.07 -6.26
CA THR A 277 9.00 1.66 -7.48
C THR A 277 10.08 2.18 -8.43
N ASN A 278 9.76 2.23 -9.72
CA ASN A 278 10.58 2.90 -10.73
C ASN A 278 10.32 4.43 -10.71
N PRO A 279 11.03 5.25 -11.51
CA PRO A 279 10.79 6.70 -11.58
C PRO A 279 9.38 7.10 -12.03
N ASN A 280 8.63 6.19 -12.65
CA ASN A 280 7.23 6.40 -13.04
C ASN A 280 6.24 5.96 -11.94
N ASP A 281 6.74 5.66 -10.74
CA ASP A 281 6.00 5.12 -9.60
C ASP A 281 5.29 3.77 -9.85
N GLU A 282 5.81 2.99 -10.80
CA GLU A 282 5.33 1.63 -11.04
C GLU A 282 6.09 0.64 -10.16
N ILE A 283 5.38 -0.33 -9.58
CA ILE A 283 5.97 -1.37 -8.73
C ILE A 283 6.95 -2.24 -9.56
N ASP A 284 8.21 -2.29 -9.14
CA ASP A 284 9.17 -3.26 -9.64
C ASP A 284 8.80 -4.65 -9.13
N LYS A 285 8.18 -5.44 -10.01
CA LYS A 285 7.74 -6.82 -9.75
C LYS A 285 8.87 -7.75 -9.28
N ASN A 286 10.15 -7.45 -9.57
CA ASN A 286 11.27 -8.24 -9.06
C ASN A 286 11.50 -8.00 -7.56
N SER A 287 11.33 -6.75 -7.12
CA SER A 287 11.51 -6.34 -5.73
C SER A 287 10.34 -6.70 -4.81
N PHE A 288 9.17 -7.00 -5.39
CA PHE A 288 7.95 -7.27 -4.62
C PHE A 288 8.07 -8.57 -3.83
N GLN A 289 8.02 -8.43 -2.51
CA GLN A 289 7.99 -9.52 -1.55
C GLN A 289 6.76 -9.36 -0.65
N LEU A 290 6.10 -10.47 -0.35
CA LEU A 290 4.94 -10.50 0.53
C LEU A 290 4.94 -11.79 1.33
N LYS A 291 4.53 -11.70 2.59
CA LYS A 291 4.21 -12.82 3.46
C LYS A 291 2.89 -12.51 4.14
N SER A 292 1.93 -13.42 4.05
CA SER A 292 0.59 -13.21 4.57
C SER A 292 0.12 -14.41 5.35
N ASP A 293 -0.18 -14.19 6.63
CA ASP A 293 -0.94 -15.14 7.44
C ASP A 293 -2.40 -14.98 7.05
N ILE A 294 -2.95 -15.99 6.38
CA ILE A 294 -4.32 -15.95 5.87
C ILE A 294 -5.27 -16.73 6.76
N GLN A 295 -6.42 -16.12 7.02
CA GLN A 295 -7.61 -16.77 7.55
C GLN A 295 -8.81 -16.40 6.66
N ILE A 296 -9.41 -17.38 6.00
CA ILE A 296 -10.60 -17.19 5.19
C ILE A 296 -11.78 -17.82 5.91
N VAL A 297 -12.78 -17.02 6.24
CA VAL A 297 -14.01 -17.45 6.91
C VAL A 297 -15.16 -17.44 5.89
N ASN A 298 -16.07 -18.41 6.00
CA ASN A 298 -17.22 -18.57 5.11
C ASN A 298 -16.79 -18.64 3.63
N GLY A 299 -15.71 -19.37 3.35
CA GLY A 299 -15.20 -19.55 2.00
C GLY A 299 -16.14 -20.43 1.19
N GLU A 300 -16.50 -20.02 -0.02
CA GLU A 300 -17.27 -20.86 -0.94
C GLU A 300 -16.64 -20.88 -2.33
N LEU A 301 -16.73 -22.02 -3.02
CA LEU A 301 -16.42 -22.19 -4.43
C LEU A 301 -17.68 -22.64 -5.16
N LYS A 302 -18.07 -21.92 -6.21
CA LYS A 302 -19.32 -22.07 -6.95
C LYS A 302 -19.06 -22.22 -8.44
N GLY A 303 -19.84 -23.10 -9.08
CA GLY A 303 -19.94 -23.14 -10.55
C GLY A 303 -18.60 -23.33 -11.26
N VAL A 304 -17.68 -24.10 -10.68
CA VAL A 304 -16.42 -24.46 -11.34
C VAL A 304 -16.72 -25.67 -12.22
N ASN A 305 -17.07 -25.42 -13.48
CA ASN A 305 -17.51 -26.45 -14.44
C ASN A 305 -16.53 -27.63 -14.55
N GLN A 306 -15.23 -27.41 -14.28
CA GLN A 306 -14.22 -28.46 -14.28
C GLN A 306 -14.47 -29.51 -13.19
N LEU A 307 -15.13 -29.14 -12.08
CA LEU A 307 -15.55 -30.05 -11.02
C LEU A 307 -16.82 -30.83 -11.38
N GLU A 308 -17.59 -30.44 -12.42
CA GLU A 308 -18.74 -31.22 -12.89
C GLU A 308 -18.32 -32.60 -13.40
N LYS A 309 -17.07 -32.76 -13.87
CA LYS A 309 -16.53 -34.09 -14.20
C LYS A 309 -16.48 -35.00 -12.97
N LEU A 310 -16.42 -34.42 -11.77
CA LEU A 310 -16.49 -35.16 -10.51
C LEU A 310 -17.91 -35.56 -10.12
N SER A 311 -18.95 -35.11 -10.83
CA SER A 311 -20.37 -35.45 -10.54
C SER A 311 -20.71 -36.92 -10.73
N LYS A 312 -19.86 -37.66 -11.46
CA LYS A 312 -19.91 -39.13 -11.50
C LYS A 312 -19.69 -39.75 -10.13
N TRP A 313 -18.98 -39.04 -9.24
CA TRP A 313 -18.53 -39.55 -7.94
C TRP A 313 -19.05 -38.74 -6.77
N ILE A 314 -19.36 -37.45 -6.90
CA ILE A 314 -19.92 -36.62 -5.82
C ILE A 314 -21.32 -36.17 -6.25
N LYS A 315 -22.25 -36.01 -5.29
CA LYS A 315 -23.61 -35.54 -5.62
C LYS A 315 -23.51 -34.21 -6.37
N PRO A 316 -24.19 -34.06 -7.52
CA PRO A 316 -24.15 -32.81 -8.29
C PRO A 316 -24.52 -31.57 -7.47
N GLU A 317 -25.46 -31.72 -6.52
CA GLU A 317 -25.87 -30.66 -5.60
C GLU A 317 -24.75 -30.16 -4.69
N GLU A 318 -23.90 -31.08 -4.19
CA GLU A 318 -22.76 -30.75 -3.32
C GLU A 318 -21.58 -30.15 -4.10
N LEU A 319 -21.47 -30.43 -5.41
CA LEU A 319 -20.45 -29.84 -6.30
C LEU A 319 -20.82 -28.46 -6.84
N LYS A 320 -22.11 -28.11 -6.87
CA LYS A 320 -22.56 -26.78 -7.33
C LYS A 320 -22.06 -25.67 -6.41
N VAL A 321 -22.05 -25.93 -5.10
CA VAL A 321 -21.57 -25.00 -4.07
C VAL A 321 -20.76 -25.78 -3.03
N ILE A 322 -19.45 -25.61 -3.07
CA ILE A 322 -18.52 -26.17 -2.11
C ILE A 322 -18.28 -25.12 -1.03
N LYS A 323 -18.65 -25.43 0.21
CA LYS A 323 -18.44 -24.56 1.38
C LYS A 323 -17.28 -25.09 2.19
N PHE A 324 -16.30 -24.24 2.42
CA PHE A 324 -15.10 -24.57 3.18
C PHE A 324 -15.26 -24.21 4.65
N ASP A 325 -14.67 -25.02 5.51
CA ASP A 325 -14.35 -24.61 6.87
C ASP A 325 -13.39 -23.42 6.85
N THR A 326 -13.14 -22.81 8.02
CA THR A 326 -12.19 -21.71 8.11
C THR A 326 -10.80 -22.16 7.62
N LEU A 327 -10.35 -21.59 6.51
CA LEU A 327 -9.05 -21.89 5.91
C LEU A 327 -7.98 -21.06 6.61
N LYS A 328 -6.89 -21.71 7.03
CA LYS A 328 -5.71 -21.04 7.59
C LYS A 328 -4.46 -21.51 6.87
N ASN A 329 -3.65 -20.58 6.39
CA ASN A 329 -2.36 -20.88 5.75
C ASN A 329 -1.46 -19.64 5.80
N GLN A 330 -0.20 -19.78 5.43
CA GLN A 330 0.73 -18.67 5.25
C GLN A 330 1.19 -18.61 3.80
N ILE A 331 0.69 -17.66 3.02
CA ILE A 331 1.06 -17.52 1.61
C ILE A 331 2.24 -16.55 1.51
N SER A 332 3.16 -16.80 0.58
CA SER A 332 4.25 -15.86 0.29
C SER A 332 4.34 -15.53 -1.19
N ILE A 333 4.84 -14.33 -1.49
CA ILE A 333 5.23 -13.92 -2.82
C ILE A 333 6.70 -13.53 -2.77
N ARG A 334 7.52 -14.17 -3.59
CA ARG A 334 8.93 -13.84 -3.80
C ARG A 334 9.36 -14.30 -5.18
N ASN A 335 10.32 -13.61 -5.80
CA ASN A 335 10.85 -13.96 -7.12
C ASN A 335 9.74 -14.13 -8.18
N LYS A 336 8.71 -13.26 -8.15
CA LYS A 336 7.52 -13.31 -9.04
C LYS A 336 6.70 -14.62 -8.94
N LYS A 337 6.83 -15.35 -7.84
CA LYS A 337 6.10 -16.58 -7.52
C LYS A 337 5.22 -16.38 -6.30
N ILE A 338 3.95 -16.68 -6.44
CA ILE A 338 3.02 -16.93 -5.34
C ILE A 338 3.24 -18.37 -4.91
N ILE A 339 3.64 -18.56 -3.66
CA ILE A 339 3.96 -19.86 -3.08
C ILE A 339 2.87 -20.14 -2.05
N ILE A 340 2.17 -21.25 -2.27
CA ILE A 340 1.11 -21.75 -1.42
C ILE A 340 1.66 -22.99 -0.71
N PRO A 341 2.04 -22.88 0.58
CA PRO A 341 2.43 -24.04 1.36
C PRO A 341 1.30 -25.03 1.53
N PHE A 342 1.68 -26.22 1.98
CA PHE A 342 0.73 -27.27 2.30
C PHE A 342 -0.39 -26.75 3.21
N MET A 343 -1.63 -26.96 2.77
CA MET A 343 -2.82 -26.74 3.58
C MET A 343 -3.80 -27.88 3.40
N ASP A 344 -4.54 -28.15 4.47
CA ASP A 344 -5.73 -28.99 4.47
C ASP A 344 -6.98 -28.12 4.40
N VAL A 345 -7.84 -28.45 3.44
CA VAL A 345 -9.09 -27.78 3.12
C VAL A 345 -10.22 -28.78 3.36
N LYS A 346 -10.98 -28.53 4.43
CA LYS A 346 -12.20 -29.29 4.73
C LYS A 346 -13.40 -28.58 4.11
N SER A 347 -14.29 -29.34 3.50
CA SER A 347 -15.53 -28.81 2.93
C SER A 347 -16.69 -29.79 3.12
N ASN A 348 -17.91 -29.32 2.82
CA ASN A 348 -19.11 -30.14 2.79
C ASN A 348 -19.05 -31.29 1.77
N ALA A 349 -18.33 -31.13 0.65
CA ALA A 349 -18.34 -32.07 -0.46
C ALA A 349 -17.09 -32.97 -0.53
N LEU A 350 -15.94 -32.47 -0.08
CA LEU A 350 -14.64 -33.14 -0.21
C LEU A 350 -13.63 -32.63 0.83
N SER A 351 -12.68 -33.49 1.20
CA SER A 351 -11.47 -33.08 1.94
C SER A 351 -10.30 -33.04 0.96
N LEU A 352 -9.66 -31.88 0.85
CA LEU A 352 -8.58 -31.60 -0.08
C LEU A 352 -7.33 -31.19 0.69
N SER A 353 -6.18 -31.76 0.39
CA SER A 353 -4.90 -31.17 0.78
C SER A 353 -4.21 -30.62 -0.47
N LEU A 354 -3.60 -29.44 -0.38
CA LEU A 354 -2.94 -28.82 -1.53
C LEU A 354 -1.68 -28.04 -1.16
N TYR A 355 -0.75 -27.99 -2.10
CA TYR A 355 0.36 -27.03 -2.12
C TYR A 355 0.71 -26.70 -3.58
N GLY A 356 1.40 -25.60 -3.82
CA GLY A 356 1.85 -25.28 -5.17
C GLY A 356 2.41 -23.89 -5.35
N VAL A 357 2.68 -23.59 -6.62
CA VAL A 357 3.28 -22.33 -7.05
C VAL A 357 2.52 -21.77 -8.25
N HIS A 358 2.33 -20.46 -8.25
CA HIS A 358 1.77 -19.70 -9.36
C HIS A 358 2.70 -18.52 -9.68
N THR A 359 3.10 -18.34 -10.94
CA THR A 359 3.99 -17.25 -11.36
C THR A 359 3.22 -16.05 -11.88
N PHE A 360 3.82 -14.85 -11.85
CA PHE A 360 3.21 -13.65 -12.45
C PHE A 360 3.06 -13.71 -13.98
N THR A 361 3.63 -14.72 -14.63
CA THR A 361 3.43 -15.04 -16.05
C THR A 361 2.34 -16.09 -16.26
N ASN A 362 1.46 -16.27 -15.26
CA ASN A 362 0.35 -17.21 -15.22
C ASN A 362 0.73 -18.69 -15.42
N ASN A 363 1.99 -19.08 -15.15
CA ASN A 363 2.36 -20.48 -15.10
C ASN A 363 2.09 -21.01 -13.69
N TYR A 364 1.49 -22.18 -13.56
CA TYR A 364 1.19 -22.75 -12.25
C TYR A 364 1.39 -24.26 -12.19
N GLU A 365 1.80 -24.73 -11.02
CA GLU A 365 1.78 -26.15 -10.66
C GLU A 365 1.14 -26.29 -9.28
N TYR A 366 0.05 -27.05 -9.21
CA TYR A 366 -0.65 -27.38 -7.98
C TYR A 366 -0.65 -28.89 -7.77
N ASN A 367 -0.27 -29.32 -6.57
CA ASN A 367 -0.32 -30.71 -6.16
C ASN A 367 -1.49 -30.87 -5.20
N LEU A 368 -2.40 -31.80 -5.50
CA LEU A 368 -3.66 -32.01 -4.80
C LEU A 368 -3.74 -33.44 -4.28
N LYS A 369 -4.20 -33.60 -3.05
CA LYS A 369 -4.65 -34.87 -2.47
C LYS A 369 -6.13 -34.74 -2.17
N ILE A 370 -6.98 -35.52 -2.83
CA ILE A 370 -8.43 -35.53 -2.59
C ILE A 370 -8.77 -36.80 -1.84
N ASN A 371 -9.43 -36.66 -0.70
CA ASN A 371 -9.95 -37.77 0.09
C ASN A 371 -11.45 -37.91 -0.16
N PHE A 372 -11.86 -39.08 -0.65
CA PHE A 372 -13.26 -39.44 -0.85
C PHE A 372 -13.72 -40.36 0.29
N SER A 373 -14.85 -39.99 0.93
CA SER A 373 -15.42 -40.75 2.05
C SER A 373 -16.05 -42.08 1.60
N ASN A 374 -16.23 -43.00 2.57
CA ASN A 374 -16.70 -44.38 2.37
C ASN A 374 -18.02 -44.54 1.59
N ILE A 375 -18.87 -43.50 1.52
CA ILE A 375 -20.14 -43.53 0.77
C ILE A 375 -19.90 -43.64 -0.74
N LEU A 376 -18.74 -43.18 -1.23
CA LEU A 376 -18.37 -43.18 -2.64
C LEU A 376 -17.59 -44.44 -3.06
N LYS A 377 -17.02 -45.16 -2.08
CA LYS A 377 -16.30 -46.43 -2.27
C LYS A 377 -17.17 -47.47 -2.97
N ARG A 378 -18.45 -47.56 -2.59
CA ARG A 378 -19.40 -48.54 -3.15
C ARG A 378 -19.75 -48.30 -4.62
N LYS A 379 -19.83 -47.04 -5.07
CA LYS A 379 -20.10 -46.73 -6.49
C LYS A 379 -18.84 -46.82 -7.35
N PHE A 380 -17.68 -46.44 -6.81
CA PHE A 380 -16.40 -46.51 -7.53
C PHE A 380 -15.97 -47.96 -7.82
N LEU A 381 -16.11 -48.86 -6.85
CA LEU A 381 -15.84 -50.30 -7.01
C LEU A 381 -16.83 -50.96 -8.00
N ASN A 382 -18.12 -50.63 -7.91
CA ASN A 382 -19.15 -51.22 -8.77
C ASN A 382 -19.07 -50.76 -10.24
N SER A 383 -18.52 -49.58 -10.52
CA SER A 383 -18.34 -49.07 -11.88
C SER A 383 -17.17 -49.71 -12.63
N HIS A 384 -16.23 -50.38 -11.95
CA HIS A 384 -14.98 -50.87 -12.54
C HIS A 384 -14.77 -52.39 -12.38
N GLY A 385 -15.82 -53.15 -12.08
CA GLY A 385 -15.81 -54.62 -12.18
C GLY A 385 -14.80 -55.33 -11.28
N ASN A 386 -14.43 -54.74 -10.15
CA ASN A 386 -13.57 -55.38 -9.15
C ASN A 386 -14.40 -55.75 -7.93
N ASP A 387 -15.04 -56.91 -8.01
CA ASP A 387 -16.01 -57.42 -7.02
C ASP A 387 -15.34 -58.10 -5.81
N ASN A 388 -14.02 -58.00 -5.66
CA ASN A 388 -13.30 -58.68 -4.59
C ASN A 388 -12.38 -57.72 -3.83
N MET A 389 -12.92 -56.88 -2.95
CA MET A 389 -12.16 -56.41 -1.79
C MET A 389 -13.05 -56.25 -0.57
N ASN A 390 -12.83 -57.16 0.38
CA ASN A 390 -13.41 -57.15 1.71
C ASN A 390 -13.16 -55.80 2.41
N SER A 391 -14.25 -55.29 2.98
CA SER A 391 -14.32 -54.50 4.21
C SER A 391 -12.97 -54.12 4.84
N ASN A 392 -12.54 -52.89 4.60
CA ASN A 392 -11.81 -52.09 5.59
C ASN A 392 -12.29 -50.65 5.49
N ASN A 393 -12.45 -49.98 6.63
CA ASN A 393 -12.94 -48.60 6.79
C ASN A 393 -12.03 -47.51 6.17
N GLY A 394 -11.20 -47.86 5.17
CA GLY A 394 -10.23 -46.97 4.54
C GLY A 394 -10.84 -46.05 3.48
N TYR A 395 -10.54 -44.76 3.65
CA TYR A 395 -10.77 -43.68 2.69
C TYR A 395 -9.95 -43.87 1.40
N ILE A 396 -10.45 -43.41 0.26
CA ILE A 396 -9.69 -43.39 -1.00
C ILE A 396 -8.99 -42.04 -1.13
N ASN A 397 -7.66 -42.04 -1.17
CA ASN A 397 -6.86 -40.86 -1.46
C ASN A 397 -6.44 -40.87 -2.94
N LEU A 398 -6.83 -39.83 -3.68
CA LEU A 398 -6.36 -39.60 -5.05
C LEU A 398 -5.38 -38.44 -5.07
N TYR A 399 -4.24 -38.62 -5.75
CA TYR A 399 -3.19 -37.61 -5.84
C TYR A 399 -3.05 -37.13 -7.29
N PHE A 400 -3.08 -35.81 -7.45
CA PHE A 400 -3.02 -35.14 -8.75
C PHE A 400 -1.96 -34.06 -8.74
N LYS A 401 -1.36 -33.85 -9.92
CA LYS A 401 -0.58 -32.68 -10.24
C LYS A 401 -1.25 -31.94 -11.39
N ILE A 402 -1.58 -30.67 -11.18
CA ILE A 402 -2.12 -29.78 -12.20
C ILE A 402 -1.01 -28.85 -12.62
N ILE A 403 -0.64 -28.86 -13.90
CA ILE A 403 0.33 -27.93 -14.49
C ILE A 403 -0.40 -27.12 -15.55
N GLY A 404 -0.26 -25.80 -15.52
CA GLY A 404 -0.98 -24.94 -16.46
C GLY A 404 -0.32 -23.61 -16.76
N LYS A 405 -0.86 -22.98 -17.78
CA LYS A 405 -0.53 -21.64 -18.27
C LYS A 405 -1.81 -20.95 -18.74
N ASP A 406 -2.12 -19.80 -18.16
CA ASP A 406 -3.38 -19.08 -18.42
C ASP A 406 -4.60 -20.00 -18.21
N SER A 407 -5.40 -20.21 -19.26
CA SER A 407 -6.56 -21.12 -19.25
C SER A 407 -6.23 -22.56 -19.62
N ASN A 408 -5.03 -22.84 -20.15
CA ASN A 408 -4.63 -24.18 -20.57
C ASN A 408 -3.98 -24.93 -19.41
N TYR A 409 -4.37 -26.18 -19.20
CA TYR A 409 -3.83 -27.02 -18.13
C TYR A 409 -3.78 -28.49 -18.52
N ASN A 410 -2.92 -29.23 -17.83
CA ASN A 410 -2.83 -30.66 -17.86
C ASN A 410 -2.97 -31.21 -16.43
N ILE A 411 -3.67 -32.34 -16.29
CA ILE A 411 -3.84 -33.04 -15.02
C ILE A 411 -3.09 -34.37 -15.12
N GLN A 412 -2.11 -34.56 -14.25
CA GLN A 412 -1.33 -35.79 -14.14
C GLN A 412 -1.67 -36.52 -12.86
N TRP A 413 -1.87 -37.83 -12.96
CA TRP A 413 -1.94 -38.70 -11.79
C TRP A 413 -0.54 -38.88 -11.22
N ILE A 414 -0.40 -38.75 -9.90
CA ILE A 414 0.86 -38.97 -9.19
C ILE A 414 0.65 -39.98 -8.05
N ASN A 415 1.73 -40.54 -7.52
CA ASN A 415 1.67 -41.41 -6.33
C ASN A 415 1.90 -40.60 -5.05
N LYS A 416 1.64 -41.21 -3.89
CA LYS A 416 1.82 -40.58 -2.58
C LYS A 416 3.25 -40.10 -2.32
N LYS A 417 4.26 -40.82 -2.82
CA LYS A 417 5.67 -40.44 -2.68
C LYS A 417 5.96 -39.12 -3.41
N ALA A 418 5.55 -39.01 -4.67
CA ALA A 418 5.72 -37.82 -5.49
C ALA A 418 4.99 -36.60 -4.90
N PHE A 419 3.82 -36.81 -4.28
CA PHE A 419 3.11 -35.74 -3.56
C PHE A 419 3.86 -35.31 -2.28
N LYS A 420 4.54 -36.22 -1.58
CA LYS A 420 5.31 -35.89 -0.37
C LYS A 420 6.67 -35.27 -0.66
N GLU A 421 7.25 -35.46 -1.85
CA GLU A 421 8.61 -34.99 -2.15
C GLU A 421 8.80 -33.47 -2.06
N LYS A 422 7.77 -32.68 -2.38
CA LYS A 422 7.85 -31.21 -2.41
C LYS A 422 6.94 -30.50 -1.41
N ILE A 423 6.29 -31.26 -0.53
CA ILE A 423 5.33 -30.74 0.46
C ILE A 423 5.98 -29.71 1.40
N ASP A 424 7.22 -29.99 1.85
CA ASP A 424 7.97 -29.16 2.79
C ASP A 424 8.77 -28.04 2.11
N LYS A 425 8.87 -28.07 0.78
CA LYS A 425 9.68 -27.14 -0.02
C LYS A 425 8.95 -26.71 -1.31
N PRO A 426 7.71 -26.19 -1.22
CA PRO A 426 6.92 -25.79 -2.38
C PRO A 426 7.61 -24.71 -3.23
N GLU A 427 8.50 -23.89 -2.66
CA GLU A 427 9.28 -22.89 -3.39
C GLU A 427 10.22 -23.45 -4.47
N THR A 428 10.58 -24.74 -4.38
CA THR A 428 11.45 -25.42 -5.35
C THR A 428 10.69 -25.88 -6.60
N ILE A 429 9.38 -25.61 -6.66
CA ILE A 429 8.56 -25.92 -7.82
C ILE A 429 8.85 -24.88 -8.91
N GLU A 430 9.21 -25.41 -10.08
CA GLU A 430 9.30 -24.69 -11.35
C GLU A 430 8.22 -25.25 -12.27
N PRO A 431 7.13 -24.50 -12.54
CA PRO A 431 6.05 -24.99 -13.40
C PRO A 431 6.57 -25.28 -14.83
N ASP A 432 6.62 -26.55 -15.22
CA ASP A 432 7.05 -26.98 -16.56
C ASP A 432 5.89 -26.94 -17.56
N THR A 433 5.76 -25.83 -18.28
CA THR A 433 4.66 -25.62 -19.22
C THR A 433 4.83 -26.30 -20.57
N LEU A 434 5.96 -26.97 -20.85
CA LEU A 434 6.22 -27.62 -22.14
C LEU A 434 5.30 -28.84 -22.39
N GLN A 435 4.67 -29.36 -21.34
CA GLN A 435 3.79 -30.54 -21.41
C GLN A 435 2.29 -30.19 -21.55
N ILE A 436 1.94 -28.92 -21.73
CA ILE A 436 0.55 -28.45 -21.83
C ILE A 436 0.03 -28.69 -23.25
N LYS A 437 -1.03 -29.50 -23.40
CA LYS A 437 -1.79 -29.60 -24.65
C LYS A 437 -2.91 -28.55 -24.64
N PRO A 438 -3.13 -27.79 -25.73
CA PRO A 438 -4.22 -26.80 -25.79
C PRO A 438 -5.57 -27.46 -25.53
N HIS A 439 -6.37 -26.90 -24.61
CA HIS A 439 -7.74 -27.37 -24.42
C HIS A 439 -8.63 -26.75 -25.50
N LYS A 440 -9.12 -27.54 -26.47
CA LYS A 440 -10.15 -27.07 -27.41
C LYS A 440 -11.50 -27.09 -26.70
N GLU A 441 -12.18 -25.95 -26.62
CA GLU A 441 -13.59 -25.85 -26.25
C GLU A 441 -14.45 -26.49 -27.36
N ASN A 442 -14.48 -27.82 -27.43
CA ASN A 442 -15.49 -28.51 -28.22
C ASN A 442 -16.66 -28.85 -27.30
N ASN A 443 -17.83 -28.27 -27.59
CA ASN A 443 -19.13 -28.57 -26.94
C ASN A 443 -19.68 -29.97 -27.26
N THR A 444 -18.80 -30.94 -27.51
CA THR A 444 -19.11 -32.36 -27.61
C THR A 444 -18.15 -33.10 -26.72
N TYR A 445 -18.57 -33.32 -25.48
CA TYR A 445 -17.85 -34.16 -24.53
C TYR A 445 -18.02 -35.62 -24.93
N GLU A 446 -17.21 -36.07 -25.90
CA GLU A 446 -17.02 -37.49 -26.17
C GLU A 446 -16.53 -38.17 -24.89
N SER A 447 -17.22 -39.26 -24.54
CA SER A 447 -16.89 -40.17 -23.45
C SER A 447 -15.40 -40.53 -23.51
N ALA A 448 -14.61 -39.93 -22.62
CA ALA A 448 -13.20 -40.25 -22.49
C ALA A 448 -13.04 -41.77 -22.28
N THR A 449 -12.42 -42.43 -23.26
CA THR A 449 -11.98 -43.81 -23.18
C THR A 449 -11.10 -43.98 -21.95
N ASN A 450 -11.42 -44.99 -21.15
CA ASN A 450 -10.77 -45.31 -19.87
C ASN A 450 -9.24 -45.23 -19.96
N PRO A 451 -8.58 -44.31 -19.23
CA PRO A 451 -7.14 -44.41 -18.99
C PRO A 451 -6.83 -45.75 -18.34
N LYS A 452 -6.04 -46.59 -19.03
CA LYS A 452 -5.48 -47.82 -18.46
C LYS A 452 -4.40 -47.45 -17.44
N GLY A 453 -4.59 -47.89 -16.20
CA GLY A 453 -3.57 -47.89 -15.15
C GLY A 453 -3.78 -46.84 -14.06
N TYR A 454 -4.60 -47.18 -13.05
CA TYR A 454 -4.64 -46.44 -11.78
C TYR A 454 -4.08 -47.34 -10.68
N LYS A 455 -3.25 -46.79 -9.79
CA LYS A 455 -2.82 -47.47 -8.57
C LYS A 455 -3.58 -46.83 -7.40
N ILE A 456 -4.64 -47.50 -6.96
CA ILE A 456 -5.41 -47.10 -5.77
C ILE A 456 -4.54 -47.46 -4.57
N GLU A 457 -4.14 -46.46 -3.78
CA GLU A 457 -3.39 -46.68 -2.54
C GLU A 457 -4.34 -46.56 -1.35
N TRP A 458 -4.54 -47.67 -0.64
CA TRP A 458 -5.25 -47.71 0.63
C TRP A 458 -4.33 -47.18 1.72
N ASP A 459 -4.77 -46.14 2.43
CA ASP A 459 -4.12 -45.68 3.64
C ASP A 459 -5.01 -46.01 4.85
N GLU A 460 -4.49 -46.80 5.78
CA GLU A 460 -5.05 -46.92 7.12
C GLU A 460 -4.74 -45.64 7.88
N PHE A 461 -5.75 -44.86 8.23
CA PHE A 461 -5.60 -43.76 9.17
C PHE A 461 -5.99 -44.27 10.56
N THR A 462 -5.08 -44.14 11.52
CA THR A 462 -5.41 -44.22 12.94
C THR A 462 -6.00 -42.89 13.36
N ASP A 463 -7.29 -42.92 13.72
CA ASP A 463 -8.01 -41.75 14.22
C ASP A 463 -7.30 -41.24 15.48
N THR A 464 -6.76 -40.02 15.44
CA THR A 464 -6.09 -39.38 16.59
C THR A 464 -6.97 -38.30 17.25
N LEU A 465 -8.28 -38.34 16.99
CA LEU A 465 -9.27 -37.51 17.69
C LEU A 465 -10.16 -38.42 18.55
N LYS A 466 -9.89 -38.44 19.85
CA LYS A 466 -10.87 -38.77 20.90
C LYS A 466 -11.37 -37.50 21.53
#